data_AF-A0A1X7GU41-F1
#
_entry.id   AF-A0A1X7GU41-F1
#
_cell.length_a   1.000
_cell.length_b   1.000
_cell.length_c   1.000
_cell.angle_alpha   90.00
_cell.angle_beta   90.00
_cell.angle_gamma   90.00
#
_symmetry.space_group_name_H-M   'P 1'
#
loop_
_entity.id
_entity.type
_entity.pdbx_description
1 polymer ?
#
loop_
_entity_poly.entity_id
_entity_poly.type
_entity_poly.pdbx_seq_one_letter_code
_entity_poly.pdbx_strand_id
1 'polypeptide(L)'
;MDQTQLSARIAELKANLAALGQQADLLAAQVAHSAQPVAEAAGGHGSFFVTGLTVLVLACFVGYYVVWRVTPALHSPLMAVTNAVSSVIIVGALIAAGPAGFGFSKVLGFLAVILASVNIFGGFLVTQRMLSMFKKKGK
;
A
#
# COMPACT_ATOMS: atom_id res chain seq x y z
N MET A 1 -7.04 -64.67 -4.74
CA MET A 1 -6.52 -63.42 -4.13
C MET A 1 -6.24 -63.74 -2.69
N ASP A 2 -4.97 -63.96 -2.36
CA ASP A 2 -4.54 -64.49 -1.07
C ASP A 2 -4.64 -63.48 0.07
N GLN A 3 -5.19 -63.91 1.19
CA GLN A 3 -5.42 -63.12 2.41
C GLN A 3 -4.13 -62.48 2.96
N THR A 4 -2.98 -63.10 2.69
CA THR A 4 -1.64 -62.65 3.05
C THR A 4 -1.17 -61.43 2.23
N GLN A 5 -1.60 -61.31 0.97
CA GLN A 5 -1.31 -60.11 0.17
C GLN A 5 -2.21 -58.94 0.61
N LEU A 6 -3.44 -59.24 1.03
CA LEU A 6 -4.39 -58.24 1.49
C LEU A 6 -3.95 -57.60 2.83
N SER A 7 -3.41 -58.41 3.76
CA SER A 7 -2.84 -57.89 5.01
C SER A 7 -1.57 -57.06 4.79
N ALA A 8 -0.70 -57.47 3.86
CA ALA A 8 0.48 -56.70 3.48
C ALA A 8 0.12 -55.34 2.84
N ARG A 9 -0.88 -55.32 1.95
CA ARG A 9 -1.41 -54.07 1.35
C ARG A 9 -2.05 -53.15 2.38
N ILE A 10 -2.74 -53.68 3.39
CA ILE A 10 -3.30 -52.87 4.48
C ILE A 10 -2.19 -52.26 5.35
N ALA A 11 -1.12 -53.00 5.64
CA ALA A 11 0.02 -52.48 6.39
C ALA A 11 0.75 -51.37 5.60
N GLU A 12 0.95 -51.56 4.30
CA GLU A 12 1.51 -50.57 3.38
C GLU A 12 0.62 -49.31 3.27
N LEU A 13 -0.70 -49.48 3.19
CA LEU A 13 -1.64 -48.35 3.12
C LEU A 13 -1.61 -47.51 4.41
N LYS A 14 -1.54 -48.16 5.58
CA LYS A 14 -1.39 -47.47 6.87
C LYS A 14 -0.08 -46.70 6.96
N ALA A 15 1.02 -47.26 6.48
CA ALA A 15 2.32 -46.58 6.45
C ALA A 15 2.30 -45.36 5.52
N ASN A 16 1.71 -45.50 4.33
CA ASN A 16 1.57 -44.39 3.38
C ASN A 16 0.64 -43.28 3.89
N LEU A 17 -0.45 -43.63 4.59
CA LEU A 17 -1.33 -42.65 5.22
C LEU A 17 -0.62 -41.87 6.34
N ALA A 18 0.19 -42.54 7.16
CA ALA A 18 0.99 -41.88 8.18
C ALA A 18 2.06 -40.94 7.59
N ALA A 19 2.74 -41.38 6.52
CA ALA A 19 3.71 -40.55 5.81
C ALA A 19 3.06 -39.34 5.14
N LEU A 20 1.85 -39.49 4.58
CA LEU A 20 1.11 -38.39 3.97
C LEU A 20 0.64 -37.36 5.00
N GLY A 21 0.24 -37.81 6.20
CA GLY A 21 -0.10 -36.93 7.32
C GLY A 21 1.11 -36.10 7.78
N GLN A 22 2.27 -36.74 7.93
CA GLN A 22 3.51 -36.03 8.25
C GLN A 22 3.93 -35.05 7.13
N GLN A 23 3.72 -35.41 5.86
CA GLN A 23 4.01 -34.53 4.74
C GLN A 23 3.06 -33.32 4.72
N ALA A 24 1.78 -33.51 5.06
CA ALA A 24 0.81 -32.43 5.18
C ALA A 24 1.16 -31.46 6.33
N ASP A 25 1.58 -31.98 7.49
CA ASP A 25 2.03 -31.15 8.63
C ASP A 25 3.29 -30.35 8.29
N LEU A 26 4.24 -30.95 7.57
CA LEU A 26 5.45 -30.26 7.13
C LEU A 26 5.15 -29.19 6.08
N LEU A 27 4.25 -29.47 5.12
CA LEU A 27 3.78 -28.45 4.16
C LEU A 27 3.05 -27.31 4.89
N ALA A 28 2.21 -27.61 5.88
CA ALA A 28 1.51 -26.59 6.67
C ALA A 28 2.50 -25.69 7.44
N ALA A 29 3.55 -26.28 8.03
CA ALA A 29 4.62 -25.52 8.68
C ALA A 29 5.43 -24.67 7.68
N GLN A 30 5.67 -25.17 6.47
CA GLN A 30 6.41 -24.45 5.42
C GLN A 30 5.59 -23.28 4.82
N VAL A 31 4.28 -23.45 4.70
CA VAL A 31 3.34 -22.37 4.31
C VAL A 31 3.26 -21.32 5.43
N ALA A 32 3.23 -21.73 6.70
CA ALA A 32 3.31 -20.80 7.82
C ALA A 32 4.62 -19.98 7.81
N HIS A 33 5.75 -20.63 7.50
CA HIS A 33 7.07 -19.98 7.47
C HIS A 33 7.26 -19.04 6.26
N SER A 34 6.61 -19.30 5.12
CA SER A 34 6.64 -18.41 3.95
C SER A 34 5.65 -17.24 4.04
N ALA A 35 4.67 -17.29 4.94
CA ALA A 35 3.80 -16.17 5.27
C ALA A 35 4.45 -15.18 6.27
N GLN A 36 5.48 -15.61 7.00
CA GLN A 36 6.20 -14.78 7.97
C GLN A 36 6.83 -13.50 7.40
N PRO A 37 7.50 -13.45 6.23
CA PRO A 37 8.09 -12.19 5.74
C PRO A 37 7.06 -11.08 5.45
N VAL A 38 5.78 -11.42 5.28
CA VAL A 38 4.69 -10.43 5.11
C VAL A 38 4.04 -10.09 6.46
N ALA A 39 3.97 -11.04 7.39
CA ALA A 39 3.38 -10.85 8.71
C ALA A 39 4.32 -10.15 9.71
N GLU A 40 5.63 -10.44 9.71
CA GLU A 40 6.64 -9.76 10.55
C GLU A 40 6.88 -8.31 10.13
N ALA A 41 6.64 -7.98 8.84
CA ALA A 41 6.59 -6.59 8.39
C ALA A 41 5.41 -5.80 9.02
N ALA A 42 4.35 -6.49 9.46
CA ALA A 42 3.12 -5.88 9.96
C ALA A 42 2.89 -6.01 11.49
N GLY A 43 3.71 -6.80 12.20
CA GLY A 43 3.30 -7.43 13.48
C GLY A 43 3.83 -6.87 14.81
N GLY A 44 4.32 -5.64 14.92
CA GLY A 44 4.69 -5.05 16.21
C GLY A 44 4.47 -3.53 16.22
N HIS A 45 4.03 -2.96 17.34
CA HIS A 45 3.88 -1.49 17.44
C HIS A 45 5.21 -0.76 17.15
N GLY A 46 6.36 -1.41 17.38
CA GLY A 46 7.67 -0.97 16.90
C GLY A 46 7.89 -1.17 15.40
N SER A 47 7.35 -2.22 14.76
CA SER A 47 7.56 -2.51 13.34
C SER A 47 6.83 -1.55 12.42
N PHE A 48 5.58 -1.11 12.71
CA PHE A 48 4.92 -0.10 11.88
C PHE A 48 5.58 1.27 12.04
N PHE A 49 5.98 1.65 13.25
CA PHE A 49 6.70 2.91 13.47
C PHE A 49 8.08 2.89 12.80
N VAL A 50 8.87 1.83 12.99
CA VAL A 50 10.19 1.68 12.36
C VAL A 50 10.06 1.61 10.84
N THR A 51 9.15 0.79 10.31
CA THR A 51 8.89 0.71 8.86
C THR A 51 8.41 2.05 8.30
N GLY A 52 7.45 2.71 8.98
CA GLY A 52 6.95 4.02 8.60
C GLY A 52 8.04 5.09 8.63
N LEU A 53 8.93 5.06 9.63
CA LEU A 53 10.10 5.93 9.72
C LEU A 53 11.10 5.63 8.58
N THR A 54 11.37 4.37 8.28
CA THR A 54 12.23 3.96 7.16
C THR A 54 11.65 4.47 5.83
N VAL A 55 10.35 4.27 5.58
CA VAL A 55 9.65 4.78 4.39
C VAL A 55 9.70 6.31 4.34
N LEU A 56 9.49 7.00 5.47
CA LEU A 56 9.57 8.46 5.55
C LEU A 56 10.97 8.96 5.15
N VAL A 57 12.02 8.39 5.74
CA VAL A 57 13.40 8.79 5.45
C VAL A 57 13.75 8.52 3.99
N LEU A 58 13.44 7.32 3.48
CA LEU A 58 13.67 6.99 2.07
C LEU A 58 12.87 7.89 1.12
N ALA A 59 11.62 8.20 1.44
CA ALA A 59 10.79 9.13 0.66
C ALA A 59 11.37 10.55 0.65
N CYS A 60 11.93 11.04 1.77
CA CYS A 60 12.63 12.31 1.82
C CYS A 60 13.87 12.33 0.91
N PHE A 61 14.67 11.26 0.92
CA PHE A 61 15.80 11.12 -0.01
C PHE A 61 15.33 11.17 -1.47
N VAL A 62 14.32 10.37 -1.82
CA VAL A 62 13.76 10.34 -3.19
C VAL A 62 13.23 11.73 -3.57
N GLY A 63 12.46 12.38 -2.69
CA GLY A 63 11.90 13.71 -2.92
C GLY A 63 12.97 14.78 -3.19
N TYR A 64 14.06 14.76 -2.41
CA TYR A 64 15.21 15.65 -2.63
C TYR A 64 15.82 15.47 -4.03
N TYR A 65 16.13 14.24 -4.42
CA TYR A 65 16.72 13.96 -5.74
C TYR A 65 15.77 14.28 -6.90
N VAL A 66 14.47 14.08 -6.72
CA VAL A 66 13.44 14.40 -7.74
C VAL A 66 13.36 15.91 -7.97
N VAL A 67 13.36 16.72 -6.90
CA VAL A 67 13.26 18.18 -7.02
C VAL A 67 14.58 18.81 -7.50
N TRP A 68 15.73 18.28 -7.10
CA TRP A 68 17.04 18.87 -7.47
C TRP A 68 17.36 18.77 -8.97
N ARG A 69 16.73 17.83 -9.70
CA ARG A 69 17.00 17.60 -11.13
C ARG A 69 16.06 18.36 -12.07
N VAL A 70 15.29 19.33 -11.59
CA VAL A 70 14.39 20.10 -12.43
C VAL A 70 15.07 21.31 -13.07
N THR A 71 14.61 21.71 -14.26
CA THR A 71 15.14 22.89 -14.94
C THR A 71 14.66 24.17 -14.25
N PRO A 72 15.48 25.24 -14.15
CA PRO A 72 15.12 26.47 -13.41
C PRO A 72 13.80 27.12 -13.85
N ALA A 73 13.46 27.02 -15.14
CA ALA A 73 12.22 27.54 -15.70
C ALA A 73 10.95 26.82 -15.16
N LEU A 74 11.10 25.64 -14.57
CA LEU A 74 10.01 24.82 -14.06
C LEU A 74 9.81 24.93 -12.54
N HIS A 75 10.56 25.77 -11.81
CA HIS A 75 10.37 25.91 -10.35
C HIS A 75 8.95 26.39 -9.98
N SER A 76 8.39 27.38 -10.70
CA SER A 76 7.03 27.85 -10.43
C SER A 76 5.96 26.82 -10.81
N PRO A 77 6.02 26.14 -11.98
CA PRO A 77 5.17 24.99 -12.26
C PRO A 77 5.32 23.83 -11.26
N LEU A 78 6.53 23.53 -10.82
CA LEU A 78 6.82 22.48 -9.83
C LEU A 78 6.15 22.81 -8.50
N MET A 79 6.20 24.08 -8.07
CA MET A 79 5.50 24.54 -6.88
C MET A 79 3.98 24.33 -6.97
N ALA A 80 3.40 24.49 -8.17
CA ALA A 80 1.98 24.20 -8.38
C ALA A 80 1.67 22.70 -8.32
N VAL A 81 2.54 21.85 -8.89
CA VAL A 81 2.41 20.39 -8.82
C VAL A 81 2.52 19.90 -7.39
N THR A 82 3.49 20.38 -6.61
CA THR A 82 3.65 19.94 -5.21
C THR A 82 2.47 20.35 -4.34
N ASN A 83 1.82 21.49 -4.63
CA ASN A 83 0.56 21.86 -4.00
C ASN A 83 -0.55 20.85 -4.33
N ALA A 84 -0.71 20.47 -5.60
CA ALA A 84 -1.68 19.45 -6.00
C ALA A 84 -1.40 18.07 -5.34
N VAL A 85 -0.14 17.63 -5.29
CA VAL A 85 0.27 16.36 -4.68
C VAL A 85 0.04 16.34 -3.17
N SER A 86 0.19 17.49 -2.49
CA SER A 86 -0.10 17.60 -1.04
C SER A 86 -1.54 17.23 -0.68
N SER A 87 -2.45 17.20 -1.66
CA SER A 87 -3.85 16.83 -1.47
C SER A 87 -4.10 15.35 -1.17
N VAL A 88 -3.06 14.54 -0.94
CA VAL A 88 -3.16 13.17 -0.40
C VAL A 88 -3.97 13.10 0.92
N ILE A 89 -4.10 14.24 1.61
CA ILE A 89 -4.97 14.45 2.78
C ILE A 89 -6.41 13.97 2.56
N ILE A 90 -6.91 13.93 1.30
CA ILE A 90 -8.23 13.39 0.98
C ILE A 90 -8.44 11.97 1.51
N VAL A 91 -7.40 11.13 1.56
CA VAL A 91 -7.48 9.77 2.10
C VAL A 91 -7.85 9.80 3.58
N GLY A 92 -7.22 10.69 4.36
CA GLY A 92 -7.55 10.89 5.76
C GLY A 92 -8.96 11.45 5.97
N ALA A 93 -9.39 12.38 5.11
CA ALA A 93 -10.74 12.95 5.16
C ALA A 93 -11.83 11.90 4.90
N LEU A 94 -11.62 11.01 3.94
CA LEU A 94 -12.53 9.89 3.65
C LEU A 94 -12.62 8.90 4.83
N ILE A 95 -11.48 8.59 5.45
CA ILE A 95 -11.46 7.74 6.66
C ILE A 95 -12.25 8.40 7.79
N ALA A 96 -12.11 9.72 7.99
CA ALA A 96 -12.84 10.46 9.02
C ALA A 96 -14.36 10.58 8.75
N ALA A 97 -14.76 10.62 7.48
CA ALA A 97 -16.16 10.68 7.05
C ALA A 97 -16.86 9.30 6.99
N GLY A 98 -16.08 8.22 6.95
CA GLY A 98 -16.55 6.84 6.77
C GLY A 98 -17.42 6.25 7.89
N PRO A 99 -17.22 6.53 9.18
CA PRO A 99 -17.98 5.92 10.26
C PRO A 99 -19.51 6.11 10.14
N ALA A 100 -20.25 5.08 10.53
CA ALA A 100 -21.71 5.10 10.61
C ALA A 100 -22.17 5.83 11.88
N GLY A 101 -23.05 6.82 11.74
CA GLY A 101 -23.51 7.70 12.82
C GLY A 101 -23.35 9.19 12.52
N PHE A 102 -24.15 10.04 13.16
CA PHE A 102 -24.07 11.49 13.04
C PHE A 102 -23.21 12.06 14.18
N GLY A 103 -21.89 11.98 14.02
CA GLY A 103 -20.92 12.51 14.97
C GLY A 103 -20.20 13.75 14.42
N PHE A 104 -19.62 14.56 15.32
CA PHE A 104 -18.79 15.71 14.96
C PHE A 104 -17.68 15.36 13.96
N SER A 105 -17.06 14.19 14.11
CA SER A 105 -16.05 13.65 13.18
C SER A 105 -16.56 13.53 11.74
N LYS A 106 -17.84 13.21 11.54
CA LYS A 106 -18.42 13.02 10.20
C LYS A 106 -18.67 14.35 9.50
N VAL A 107 -19.15 15.35 10.24
CA VAL A 107 -19.33 16.72 9.72
C VAL A 107 -17.99 17.32 9.33
N LEU A 108 -16.98 17.16 10.19
CA LEU A 108 -15.62 17.64 9.94
C LEU A 108 -14.95 16.87 8.80
N GLY A 109 -15.13 15.54 8.73
CA GLY A 109 -14.67 14.72 7.62
C GLY A 109 -15.31 15.13 6.28
N PHE A 110 -16.61 15.40 6.26
CA PHE A 110 -17.31 15.88 5.07
C PHE A 110 -16.79 17.25 4.61
N LEU A 111 -16.62 18.21 5.53
CA LEU A 111 -15.98 19.50 5.23
C LEU A 111 -14.54 19.32 4.72
N ALA A 112 -13.77 18.43 5.33
CA ALA A 112 -12.40 18.12 4.92
C ALA A 112 -12.36 17.53 3.49
N VAL A 113 -13.32 16.68 3.11
CA VAL A 113 -13.44 16.14 1.75
C VAL A 113 -13.71 17.26 0.74
N ILE A 114 -14.59 18.22 1.06
CA ILE A 114 -14.87 19.37 0.20
C ILE A 114 -13.61 20.21 0.01
N LEU A 115 -12.94 20.59 1.11
CA LEU A 115 -11.74 21.42 1.07
C LEU A 115 -10.58 20.72 0.35
N ALA A 116 -10.38 19.43 0.60
CA ALA A 116 -9.38 18.63 -0.11
C ALA A 116 -9.69 18.55 -1.60
N SER A 117 -10.96 18.38 -1.98
CA SER A 117 -11.37 18.37 -3.40
C SER A 117 -11.04 19.70 -4.10
N VAL A 118 -11.29 20.84 -3.47
CA VAL A 118 -10.92 22.15 -4.02
C VAL A 118 -9.41 22.26 -4.24
N ASN A 119 -8.59 21.77 -3.30
CA ASN A 119 -7.14 21.77 -3.45
C ASN A 119 -6.68 20.86 -4.62
N ILE A 120 -7.25 19.66 -4.75
CA ILE A 120 -6.99 18.75 -5.88
C ILE A 120 -7.29 19.46 -7.20
N PHE A 121 -8.53 19.87 -7.41
CA PHE A 121 -8.96 20.42 -8.69
C PHE A 121 -8.29 21.76 -8.99
N GLY A 122 -8.16 22.65 -7.99
CA GLY A 122 -7.48 23.93 -8.13
C GLY A 122 -6.00 23.77 -8.45
N GLY A 123 -5.30 22.91 -7.72
CA GLY A 123 -3.88 22.62 -7.93
C GLY A 123 -3.59 22.07 -9.32
N PHE A 124 -4.37 21.09 -9.79
CA PHE A 124 -4.17 20.49 -11.11
C PHE A 124 -4.56 21.44 -12.26
N LEU A 125 -5.64 22.23 -12.13
CA LEU A 125 -6.05 23.18 -13.16
C LEU A 125 -5.03 24.31 -13.36
N VAL A 126 -4.51 24.87 -12.26
CA VAL A 126 -3.47 25.91 -12.30
C VAL A 126 -2.18 25.36 -12.88
N THR A 127 -1.76 24.16 -12.44
CA THR A 127 -0.60 23.47 -12.98
C THR A 127 -0.72 23.25 -14.49
N GLN A 128 -1.87 22.79 -14.97
CA GLN A 128 -2.12 22.58 -16.40
C GLN A 128 -2.01 23.89 -17.18
N ARG A 129 -2.56 24.99 -16.65
CA ARG A 129 -2.42 26.33 -17.25
C ARG A 129 -0.97 26.77 -17.31
N MET A 130 -0.20 26.62 -16.24
CA MET A 130 1.21 26.99 -16.20
C MET A 130 2.05 26.16 -17.19
N LEU A 131 1.84 24.83 -17.24
CA LEU A 131 2.55 23.95 -18.17
C LEU A 131 2.13 24.17 -19.64
N SER A 132 0.88 24.59 -19.88
CA SER A 132 0.42 24.90 -21.23
C SER A 132 1.14 26.10 -21.86
N MET A 133 1.68 27.02 -21.04
CA MET A 133 2.45 28.17 -21.51
C MET A 133 3.84 27.79 -22.02
N PHE A 134 4.35 26.60 -21.66
CA PHE A 134 5.61 26.06 -22.17
C PHE A 134 5.43 25.21 -23.44
N LYS A 135 4.19 24.92 -23.83
CA LYS A 135 3.91 24.27 -25.12
C LYS A 135 4.13 25.30 -26.23
N LYS A 136 5.09 25.03 -27.11
CA LYS A 136 5.27 25.82 -28.34
C LYS A 136 3.95 25.79 -29.11
N LYS A 137 3.37 26.98 -29.35
CA LYS A 137 2.15 27.14 -30.15
C LYS A 137 2.39 26.40 -31.47
N GLY A 138 1.67 25.30 -31.69
CA GLY A 138 1.71 24.61 -32.97
C GLY A 138 1.37 25.59 -34.08
N LYS A 139 1.92 25.36 -35.27
CA LYS A 139 1.31 25.88 -36.50
C LYS A 139 -0.20 25.65 -36.47
#